data_AF-D6JZ91-F1
#
_entry.id   AF-D6JZ91-F1
#
_cell.length_a   1.000
_cell.length_b   1.000
_cell.length_c   1.000
_cell.angle_alpha   90.00
_cell.angle_beta   90.00
_cell.angle_gamma   90.00
#
_symmetry.space_group_name_H-M   'P 1'
#
loop_
_entity.id
_entity.type
_entity.pdbx_description
1 polymer ?
#
loop_
_entity_poly.entity_id
_entity_poly.type
_entity_poly.pdbx_seq_one_letter_code
_entity_poly.pdbx_strand_id
1 'polypeptide(L)'
;MTTPRTEHLVLPGVLTAEQAAATVRGILAVQREDGAIPWFRGHHLDPWDHVEAAMALDAAGEHEAAGRAYAWLARHQLPDGSWYAAYTDGAHDDVADRGRETNFVAYVAVGVWHHYLATGDDTFLDRMWPVVYAAVEFVLRLQQPGGQIGWKREDDGAATADALLTGSSSVHHALCCALAIAEQREEPQPDWELAVGALRHAIRRHPERFLDKDRYSMDWYYPVLGGALTGAEAKERIDAGWGPLSWCPGLGALRGAQPVGDRRRVGRTRPDPVGGGRVRPRARRAQVHPAPARSGDRPVLDGLRLRRRRDMAARADHVDGRFAAARGGRARRARAHLHGLRGRPAAARPGPGLLRRGRPAAV
;
A
#
# COMPACT_ATOMS: atom_id res chain seq x y z
N MET A 1 -20.09 12.56 12.76
CA MET A 1 -19.51 13.64 11.94
C MET A 1 -19.06 12.99 10.64
N THR A 2 -19.80 13.22 9.56
CA THR A 2 -19.48 12.72 8.21
C THR A 2 -18.20 13.39 7.71
N THR A 3 -17.23 12.57 7.32
CA THR A 3 -16.01 13.02 6.64
C THR A 3 -16.44 13.75 5.35
N PRO A 4 -15.86 14.91 4.99
CA PRO A 4 -16.19 15.57 3.74
C PRO A 4 -15.93 14.60 2.58
N ARG A 5 -16.97 14.30 1.78
CA ARG A 5 -16.80 13.57 0.53
C ARG A 5 -15.81 14.35 -0.33
N THR A 6 -14.91 13.66 -1.03
CA THR A 6 -13.98 14.31 -1.96
C THR A 6 -14.81 14.85 -3.13
N GLU A 7 -15.29 16.09 -3.02
CA GLU A 7 -16.30 16.63 -3.94
C GLU A 7 -15.80 16.71 -5.40
N HIS A 8 -14.48 16.72 -5.64
CA HIS A 8 -13.91 16.72 -6.99
C HIS A 8 -12.55 16.00 -7.08
N LEU A 9 -12.41 15.08 -8.05
CA LEU A 9 -11.15 14.43 -8.46
C LEU A 9 -10.26 15.39 -9.27
N VAL A 10 -9.99 16.57 -8.74
CA VAL A 10 -9.25 17.64 -9.43
C VAL A 10 -8.04 18.05 -8.62
N LEU A 11 -6.89 18.11 -9.30
CA LEU A 11 -5.68 18.68 -8.77
C LEU A 11 -5.21 19.79 -9.73
N PRO A 12 -5.37 21.08 -9.37
CA PRO A 12 -5.03 22.19 -10.25
C PRO A 12 -3.60 22.08 -10.80
N GLY A 13 -3.45 22.18 -12.12
CA GLY A 13 -2.18 22.06 -12.82
C GLY A 13 -1.63 20.64 -12.98
N VAL A 14 -2.35 19.61 -12.51
CA VAL A 14 -1.93 18.21 -12.56
C VAL A 14 -2.99 17.29 -13.15
N LEU A 15 -4.24 17.35 -12.66
CA LEU A 15 -5.36 16.50 -13.10
C LEU A 15 -6.65 17.31 -13.17
N THR A 16 -7.25 17.38 -14.37
CA THR A 16 -8.54 18.04 -14.59
C THR A 16 -9.71 17.06 -14.41
N ALA A 17 -10.91 17.59 -14.17
CA ALA A 17 -12.12 16.78 -14.05
C ALA A 17 -12.43 16.00 -15.34
N GLU A 18 -12.17 16.60 -16.51
CA GLU A 18 -12.37 15.94 -17.80
C GLU A 18 -11.41 14.76 -17.99
N GLN A 19 -10.13 14.92 -17.63
CA GLN A 19 -9.15 13.84 -17.65
C GLN A 19 -9.53 12.72 -16.68
N ALA A 20 -9.95 13.05 -15.45
CA ALA A 20 -10.44 12.06 -14.50
C ALA A 20 -11.65 11.28 -15.06
N ALA A 21 -12.64 11.98 -15.62
CA ALA A 21 -13.80 11.37 -16.24
C ALA A 21 -13.44 10.50 -17.47
N ALA A 22 -12.45 10.91 -18.26
CA ALA A 22 -11.95 10.11 -19.39
C ALA A 22 -11.29 8.82 -18.92
N THR A 23 -10.48 8.87 -17.86
CA THR A 23 -9.89 7.68 -17.23
C THR A 23 -10.97 6.72 -16.74
N VAL A 24 -11.98 7.21 -16.02
CA VAL A 24 -13.08 6.40 -15.50
C VAL A 24 -13.86 5.72 -16.62
N ARG A 25 -14.17 6.43 -17.70
CA ARG A 25 -14.80 5.82 -18.90
C ARG A 25 -13.93 4.74 -19.52
N GLY A 26 -12.61 4.92 -19.53
CA GLY A 26 -11.65 3.91 -19.97
C GLY A 26 -11.72 2.63 -19.14
N ILE A 27 -11.71 2.78 -17.81
CA ILE A 27 -11.83 1.64 -16.86
C ILE A 27 -13.17 0.91 -17.07
N LEU A 28 -14.28 1.63 -17.18
CA LEU A 28 -15.60 1.04 -17.43
C LEU A 28 -15.65 0.27 -18.76
N ALA A 29 -15.00 0.78 -19.81
CA ALA A 29 -14.97 0.12 -21.12
C ALA A 29 -14.17 -1.20 -21.10
N VAL A 30 -13.12 -1.30 -20.26
CA VAL A 30 -12.32 -2.51 -20.14
C VAL A 30 -12.88 -3.51 -19.13
N GLN A 31 -13.69 -3.08 -18.16
CA GLN A 31 -14.33 -3.99 -17.21
C GLN A 31 -15.17 -5.05 -17.92
N ARG A 32 -14.99 -6.31 -17.54
CA ARG A 32 -15.77 -7.45 -18.03
C ARG A 32 -17.10 -7.57 -17.29
N GLU A 33 -18.03 -8.33 -17.88
CA GLU A 33 -19.35 -8.58 -17.28
C GLU A 33 -19.27 -9.30 -15.92
N ASP A 34 -18.27 -10.13 -15.71
CA ASP A 34 -18.00 -10.81 -14.44
C ASP A 34 -17.34 -9.88 -13.38
N GLY A 35 -17.01 -8.63 -13.73
CA GLY A 35 -16.36 -7.67 -12.85
C GLY A 35 -14.84 -7.64 -12.95
N ALA A 36 -14.20 -8.53 -13.72
CA ALA A 36 -12.76 -8.48 -13.96
C ALA A 36 -12.37 -7.17 -14.66
N ILE A 37 -11.27 -6.55 -14.24
CA ILE A 37 -10.69 -5.36 -14.86
C ILE A 37 -9.23 -5.67 -15.23
N PRO A 38 -8.95 -6.10 -16.47
CA PRO A 38 -7.57 -6.31 -16.92
C PRO A 38 -6.89 -4.97 -17.19
N TRP A 39 -5.56 -4.98 -17.36
CA TRP A 39 -4.81 -3.78 -17.76
C TRP A 39 -5.38 -3.14 -19.03
N PHE A 40 -5.69 -4.00 -19.99
CA PHE A 40 -6.46 -3.71 -21.19
C PHE A 40 -6.99 -5.03 -21.75
N ARG A 41 -7.95 -4.95 -22.68
CA ARG A 41 -8.54 -6.14 -23.31
C ARG A 41 -7.46 -7.00 -23.98
N GLY A 42 -7.42 -8.29 -23.65
CA GLY A 42 -6.46 -9.27 -24.16
C GLY A 42 -5.12 -9.32 -23.42
N HIS A 43 -4.96 -8.62 -22.30
CA HIS A 43 -3.77 -8.69 -21.44
C HIS A 43 -4.02 -9.45 -20.13
N HIS A 44 -3.09 -9.42 -19.18
CA HIS A 44 -3.35 -9.97 -17.86
C HIS A 44 -4.11 -9.00 -16.93
N LEU A 45 -4.63 -9.57 -15.86
CA LEU A 45 -5.18 -8.93 -14.68
C LEU A 45 -4.34 -9.36 -13.47
N ASP A 46 -3.82 -8.41 -12.71
CA ASP A 46 -3.29 -8.66 -11.37
C ASP A 46 -4.23 -8.09 -10.29
N PRO A 47 -4.24 -8.65 -9.07
CA PRO A 47 -5.13 -8.19 -8.00
C PRO A 47 -4.87 -6.76 -7.54
N TRP A 48 -3.66 -6.23 -7.69
CA TRP A 48 -3.32 -4.89 -7.22
C TRP A 48 -3.94 -3.83 -8.12
N ASP A 49 -3.64 -3.88 -9.42
CA ASP A 49 -4.18 -2.92 -10.39
C ASP A 49 -5.69 -3.06 -10.52
N HIS A 50 -6.21 -4.28 -10.33
CA HIS A 50 -7.65 -4.53 -10.25
C HIS A 50 -8.32 -3.76 -9.10
N VAL A 51 -7.71 -3.77 -7.91
CA VAL A 51 -8.18 -3.00 -6.75
C VAL A 51 -8.04 -1.50 -6.98
N GLU A 52 -6.93 -1.03 -7.56
CA GLU A 52 -6.76 0.40 -7.88
C GLU A 52 -7.80 0.91 -8.87
N ALA A 53 -8.11 0.11 -9.89
CA ALA A 53 -9.18 0.42 -10.83
C ALA A 53 -10.56 0.48 -10.14
N ALA A 54 -10.85 -0.45 -9.24
CA ALA A 54 -12.08 -0.43 -8.44
C ALA A 54 -12.15 0.82 -7.54
N MET A 55 -11.04 1.21 -6.90
CA MET A 55 -10.96 2.43 -6.11
C MET A 55 -11.18 3.69 -6.95
N ALA A 56 -10.66 3.73 -8.19
CA ALA A 56 -10.90 4.83 -9.10
C ALA A 56 -12.39 4.95 -9.50
N LEU A 57 -13.06 3.82 -9.71
CA LEU A 57 -14.51 3.78 -9.95
C LEU A 57 -15.29 4.31 -8.74
N ASP A 58 -14.94 3.88 -7.53
CA ASP A 58 -15.57 4.40 -6.30
C ASP A 58 -15.36 5.90 -6.12
N ALA A 59 -14.15 6.38 -6.39
CA ALA A 59 -13.82 7.79 -6.26
C ALA A 59 -14.61 8.67 -7.26
N ALA A 60 -15.07 8.07 -8.37
CA ALA A 60 -15.89 8.72 -9.38
C ALA A 60 -17.41 8.54 -9.17
N GLY A 61 -17.82 7.78 -8.15
CA GLY A 61 -19.24 7.48 -7.87
C GLY A 61 -19.79 6.26 -8.60
N GLU A 62 -18.95 5.51 -9.32
CA GLU A 62 -19.32 4.29 -10.06
C GLU A 62 -19.33 3.05 -9.14
N HIS A 63 -20.05 3.14 -8.01
CA HIS A 63 -19.98 2.18 -6.90
C HIS A 63 -20.46 0.78 -7.28
N GLU A 64 -21.45 0.65 -8.17
CA GLU A 64 -21.90 -0.66 -8.64
C GLU A 64 -20.83 -1.37 -9.46
N ALA A 65 -20.11 -0.62 -10.30
CA ALA A 65 -19.00 -1.15 -11.09
C ALA A 65 -17.83 -1.55 -10.20
N ALA A 66 -17.49 -0.74 -9.20
CA ALA A 66 -16.50 -1.10 -8.17
C ALA A 66 -16.92 -2.35 -7.38
N GLY A 67 -18.19 -2.44 -6.98
CA GLY A 67 -18.75 -3.60 -6.27
C GLY A 67 -18.62 -4.90 -7.06
N ARG A 68 -18.82 -4.87 -8.39
CA ARG A 68 -18.58 -6.05 -9.25
C ARG A 68 -17.11 -6.49 -9.25
N ALA A 69 -16.18 -5.54 -9.22
CA ALA A 69 -14.75 -5.85 -9.13
C ALA A 69 -14.42 -6.53 -7.79
N TYR A 70 -14.86 -5.98 -6.65
CA TYR A 70 -14.64 -6.65 -5.36
C TYR A 70 -15.32 -8.02 -5.28
N ALA A 71 -16.50 -8.17 -5.86
CA ALA A 71 -17.17 -9.47 -5.97
C ALA A 71 -16.37 -10.47 -6.83
N TRP A 72 -15.67 -10.00 -7.87
CA TRP A 72 -14.75 -10.86 -8.64
C TRP A 72 -13.60 -11.36 -7.76
N LEU A 73 -12.96 -10.49 -6.98
CA LEU A 73 -11.89 -10.90 -6.06
C LEU A 73 -12.38 -11.94 -5.05
N ALA A 74 -13.56 -11.71 -4.45
CA ALA A 74 -14.15 -12.63 -3.50
C ALA A 74 -14.41 -14.03 -4.09
N ARG A 75 -14.86 -14.12 -5.35
CA ARG A 75 -15.13 -15.41 -6.02
C ARG A 75 -13.87 -16.18 -6.40
N HIS A 76 -12.76 -15.48 -6.66
CA HIS A 76 -11.52 -16.08 -7.16
C HIS A 76 -10.39 -16.10 -6.11
N GLN A 77 -10.72 -15.84 -4.83
CA GLN A 77 -9.75 -15.99 -3.75
C GLN A 77 -9.39 -17.47 -3.57
N LEU A 78 -8.09 -17.75 -3.47
CA LEU A 78 -7.58 -19.09 -3.26
C LEU A 78 -7.88 -19.58 -1.83
N PRO A 79 -7.89 -20.90 -1.58
CA PRO A 79 -8.17 -21.45 -0.25
C PRO A 79 -7.23 -20.97 0.86
N ASP A 80 -6.02 -20.53 0.53
CA ASP A 80 -5.05 -19.99 1.48
C ASP A 80 -5.23 -18.49 1.77
N GLY A 81 -6.23 -17.85 1.15
CA GLY A 81 -6.55 -16.42 1.29
C GLY A 81 -5.86 -15.51 0.27
N SER A 82 -5.00 -16.05 -0.60
CA SER A 82 -4.27 -15.28 -1.60
C SER A 82 -4.97 -15.23 -2.96
N TRP A 83 -4.34 -14.52 -3.90
CA TRP A 83 -4.59 -14.58 -5.33
C TRP A 83 -3.27 -14.79 -6.04
N TYR A 84 -3.32 -15.28 -7.27
CA TYR A 84 -2.16 -15.33 -8.15
C TYR A 84 -1.75 -13.93 -8.60
N ALA A 85 -0.47 -13.78 -8.94
CA ALA A 85 0.11 -12.50 -9.35
C ALA A 85 -0.47 -12.02 -10.68
N ALA A 86 -0.84 -12.91 -11.59
CA ALA A 86 -1.48 -12.53 -12.85
C ALA A 86 -2.41 -13.62 -13.42
N TYR A 87 -3.56 -13.19 -13.95
CA TYR A 87 -4.58 -14.00 -14.61
C TYR A 87 -4.76 -13.55 -16.07
N THR A 88 -5.00 -14.47 -17.01
CA THR A 88 -5.26 -14.11 -18.41
C THR A 88 -6.66 -13.47 -18.57
N ASP A 89 -6.77 -12.36 -19.32
CA ASP A 89 -8.05 -11.68 -19.56
C ASP A 89 -9.10 -12.60 -20.21
N GLY A 90 -10.24 -12.75 -19.54
CA GLY A 90 -11.36 -13.57 -19.99
C GLY A 90 -11.21 -15.07 -19.72
N ALA A 91 -10.10 -15.51 -19.13
CA ALA A 91 -9.85 -16.90 -18.76
C ALA A 91 -9.15 -16.95 -17.39
N HIS A 92 -9.90 -16.74 -16.30
CA HIS A 92 -9.32 -16.73 -14.94
C HIS A 92 -8.68 -18.08 -14.54
N ASP A 93 -9.14 -19.19 -15.13
CA ASP A 93 -8.54 -20.51 -14.95
C ASP A 93 -7.16 -20.64 -15.63
N ASP A 94 -6.86 -19.75 -16.58
CA ASP A 94 -5.55 -19.64 -17.23
C ASP A 94 -4.70 -18.59 -16.50
N VAL A 95 -3.83 -19.08 -15.61
CA VAL A 95 -3.01 -18.26 -14.73
C VAL A 95 -1.69 -17.94 -15.43
N ALA A 96 -1.46 -16.64 -15.69
CA ALA A 96 -0.26 -16.15 -16.35
C ALA A 96 0.97 -16.13 -15.43
N ASP A 97 0.76 -15.85 -14.13
CA ASP A 97 1.80 -15.94 -13.10
C ASP A 97 1.21 -16.45 -11.78
N ARG A 98 1.69 -17.60 -11.32
CA ARG A 98 1.21 -18.30 -10.13
C ARG A 98 1.91 -17.87 -8.83
N GLY A 99 2.85 -16.92 -8.89
CA GLY A 99 3.40 -16.29 -7.70
C GLY A 99 2.29 -15.64 -6.87
N ARG A 100 2.47 -15.59 -5.54
CA ARG A 100 1.53 -14.89 -4.64
C ARG A 100 2.27 -13.81 -3.90
N GLU A 101 2.18 -12.58 -4.42
CA GLU A 101 2.85 -11.41 -3.86
C GLU A 101 2.09 -10.83 -2.67
N THR A 102 2.78 -10.58 -1.56
CA THR A 102 2.12 -10.16 -0.31
C THR A 102 1.52 -8.76 -0.41
N ASN A 103 2.14 -7.87 -1.18
CA ASN A 103 1.60 -6.55 -1.48
C ASN A 103 0.30 -6.63 -2.28
N PHE A 104 0.21 -7.50 -3.29
CA PHE A 104 -1.01 -7.66 -4.10
C PHE A 104 -2.15 -8.21 -3.23
N VAL A 105 -1.86 -9.25 -2.44
CA VAL A 105 -2.85 -9.90 -1.59
C VAL A 105 -3.36 -8.96 -0.49
N ALA A 106 -2.48 -8.20 0.17
CA ALA A 106 -2.91 -7.29 1.24
C ALA A 106 -3.80 -6.16 0.73
N TYR A 107 -3.60 -5.72 -0.52
CA TYR A 107 -4.16 -4.45 -1.01
C TYR A 107 -5.69 -4.45 -1.09
N VAL A 108 -6.34 -5.62 -1.14
CA VAL A 108 -7.80 -5.74 -1.04
C VAL A 108 -8.35 -5.05 0.21
N ALA A 109 -7.60 -5.01 1.32
CA ALA A 109 -8.00 -4.31 2.54
C ALA A 109 -8.11 -2.79 2.33
N VAL A 110 -7.22 -2.22 1.52
CA VAL A 110 -7.25 -0.79 1.15
C VAL A 110 -8.48 -0.51 0.31
N GLY A 111 -8.73 -1.34 -0.71
CA GLY A 111 -9.88 -1.20 -1.60
C GLY A 111 -11.22 -1.32 -0.88
N VAL A 112 -11.39 -2.37 -0.06
CA VAL A 112 -12.63 -2.59 0.70
C VAL A 112 -12.90 -1.45 1.68
N TRP A 113 -11.86 -0.96 2.37
CA TRP A 113 -12.00 0.18 3.26
C TRP A 113 -12.35 1.46 2.48
N HIS A 114 -11.72 1.69 1.33
CA HIS A 114 -12.03 2.81 0.45
C HIS A 114 -13.48 2.79 -0.03
N HIS A 115 -13.96 1.63 -0.51
CA HIS A 115 -15.35 1.44 -0.93
C HIS A 115 -16.33 1.78 0.18
N TYR A 116 -16.07 1.25 1.39
CA TYR A 116 -16.89 1.55 2.55
C TYR A 116 -16.88 3.05 2.91
N LEU A 117 -15.73 3.72 2.88
CA LEU A 117 -15.65 5.16 3.13
C LEU A 117 -16.40 5.99 2.08
N ALA A 118 -16.46 5.53 0.84
CA ALA A 118 -17.18 6.21 -0.25
C ALA A 118 -18.70 6.02 -0.14
N THR A 119 -19.15 4.81 0.19
CA THR A 119 -20.56 4.39 0.13
C THR A 119 -21.27 4.40 1.48
N GLY A 120 -20.57 4.05 2.56
CA GLY A 120 -21.15 3.74 3.87
C GLY A 120 -21.90 2.40 3.91
N ASP A 121 -21.67 1.49 2.96
CA ASP A 121 -22.37 0.20 2.89
C ASP A 121 -21.79 -0.83 3.88
N ASP A 122 -22.38 -0.91 5.07
CA ASP A 122 -22.05 -1.93 6.08
C ASP A 122 -22.28 -3.36 5.56
N THR A 123 -23.28 -3.56 4.68
CA THR A 123 -23.58 -4.90 4.14
C THR A 123 -22.49 -5.36 3.19
N PHE A 124 -21.92 -4.45 2.39
CA PHE A 124 -20.73 -4.74 1.59
C PHE A 124 -19.54 -5.09 2.48
N LEU A 125 -19.33 -4.33 3.56
CA LEU A 125 -18.24 -4.57 4.49
C LEU A 125 -18.37 -5.95 5.16
N ASP A 126 -19.58 -6.34 5.56
CA ASP A 126 -19.90 -7.68 6.09
C ASP A 126 -19.57 -8.78 5.10
N ARG A 127 -19.96 -8.61 3.83
CA ARG A 127 -19.68 -9.61 2.78
C ARG A 127 -18.18 -9.75 2.47
N MET A 128 -17.44 -8.65 2.50
CA MET A 128 -16.01 -8.63 2.15
C MET A 128 -15.09 -8.94 3.34
N TRP A 129 -15.58 -8.90 4.57
CA TRP A 129 -14.76 -9.15 5.75
C TRP A 129 -14.02 -10.49 5.72
N PRO A 130 -14.66 -11.64 5.40
CA PRO A 130 -13.95 -12.92 5.31
C PRO A 130 -12.80 -12.90 4.29
N VAL A 131 -12.98 -12.16 3.19
CA VAL A 131 -11.98 -12.02 2.13
C VAL A 131 -10.77 -11.24 2.63
N VAL A 132 -11.01 -10.09 3.28
CA VAL A 132 -9.95 -9.26 3.89
C VAL A 132 -9.22 -10.03 4.99
N TYR A 133 -9.96 -10.71 5.85
CA TYR A 133 -9.39 -11.49 6.95
C TYR A 133 -8.45 -12.58 6.42
N ALA A 134 -8.91 -13.40 5.45
CA ALA A 134 -8.09 -14.46 4.87
C ALA A 134 -6.83 -13.91 4.16
N ALA A 135 -6.95 -12.77 3.47
CA ALA A 135 -5.83 -12.11 2.82
C ALA A 135 -4.79 -11.60 3.83
N VAL A 136 -5.23 -10.98 4.93
CA VAL A 136 -4.33 -10.53 5.99
C VAL A 136 -3.65 -11.70 6.66
N GLU A 137 -4.38 -12.76 7.01
CA GLU A 137 -3.80 -13.98 7.59
C GLU A 137 -2.76 -14.62 6.66
N PHE A 138 -2.99 -14.63 5.34
CA PHE A 138 -1.98 -15.07 4.38
C PHE A 138 -0.69 -14.26 4.50
N VAL A 139 -0.81 -12.94 4.52
CA VAL A 139 0.33 -12.03 4.54
C VAL A 139 1.10 -12.11 5.86
N LEU A 140 0.40 -12.22 6.99
CA LEU A 140 1.03 -12.36 8.31
C LEU A 140 1.79 -13.68 8.48
N ARG A 141 1.39 -14.75 7.78
CA ARG A 141 2.19 -16.00 7.74
C ARG A 141 3.55 -15.84 7.04
N LEU A 142 3.78 -14.73 6.32
CA LEU A 142 5.08 -14.40 5.73
C LEU A 142 5.86 -13.35 6.54
N GLN A 143 5.32 -12.89 7.67
CA GLN A 143 6.06 -11.99 8.55
C GLN A 143 7.22 -12.72 9.23
N GLN A 144 8.40 -12.10 9.20
CA GLN A 144 9.62 -12.63 9.78
C GLN A 144 9.82 -12.11 11.21
N PRO A 145 10.70 -12.72 12.03
CA PRO A 145 10.95 -12.27 13.40
C PRO A 145 11.40 -10.80 13.52
N GLY A 146 12.01 -10.25 12.46
CA GLY A 146 12.40 -8.84 12.40
C GLY A 146 11.26 -7.88 12.03
N GLY A 147 10.04 -8.37 11.82
CA GLY A 147 8.86 -7.58 11.45
C GLY A 147 8.68 -7.34 9.95
N GLN A 148 9.73 -7.49 9.13
CA GLN A 148 9.62 -7.45 7.68
C GLN A 148 8.77 -8.61 7.15
N ILE A 149 8.12 -8.40 6.00
CA ILE A 149 7.26 -9.40 5.38
C ILE A 149 7.92 -9.91 4.12
N GLY A 150 8.01 -11.23 3.99
CA GLY A 150 8.48 -11.89 2.77
C GLY A 150 7.63 -11.46 1.57
N TRP A 151 8.27 -11.07 0.47
CA TRP A 151 7.53 -10.38 -0.60
C TRP A 151 6.64 -11.31 -1.44
N LYS A 152 6.91 -12.62 -1.47
CA LYS A 152 6.07 -13.57 -2.20
C LYS A 152 6.12 -14.99 -1.67
N ARG A 153 5.14 -15.80 -2.10
CA ARG A 153 5.26 -17.27 -2.20
C ARG A 153 5.35 -17.69 -3.66
N GLU A 154 6.21 -18.65 -3.95
CA GLU A 154 6.31 -19.28 -5.27
C GLU A 154 5.15 -20.27 -5.51
N ASP A 155 5.01 -20.78 -6.73
CA ASP A 155 3.97 -21.77 -7.08
C ASP A 155 4.06 -23.04 -6.21
N ASP A 156 5.28 -23.49 -5.90
CA ASP A 156 5.54 -24.65 -5.02
C ASP A 156 5.21 -24.39 -3.53
N GLY A 157 4.80 -23.16 -3.19
CA GLY A 157 4.46 -22.74 -1.82
C GLY A 157 5.64 -22.25 -1.00
N ALA A 158 6.87 -22.30 -1.51
CA ALA A 158 8.05 -21.78 -0.85
C ALA A 158 7.90 -20.28 -0.59
N ALA A 159 8.12 -19.87 0.66
CA ALA A 159 8.13 -18.47 1.04
C ALA A 159 9.50 -17.85 0.76
N THR A 160 9.53 -16.72 0.06
CA THR A 160 10.76 -15.96 -0.14
C THR A 160 11.15 -15.22 1.14
N ALA A 161 12.39 -15.40 1.58
CA ALA A 161 12.94 -14.73 2.77
C ALA A 161 13.33 -13.26 2.52
N ASP A 162 13.46 -12.84 1.26
CA ASP A 162 13.69 -11.44 0.95
C ASP A 162 12.44 -10.60 1.26
N ALA A 163 12.65 -9.33 1.61
CA ALA A 163 11.58 -8.36 1.80
C ALA A 163 11.84 -7.11 0.96
N LEU A 164 10.78 -6.56 0.38
CA LEU A 164 10.84 -5.32 -0.39
C LEU A 164 10.37 -4.15 0.50
N LEU A 165 11.10 -3.04 0.50
CA LEU A 165 10.73 -1.86 1.28
C LEU A 165 9.40 -1.25 0.77
N THR A 166 9.28 -1.08 -0.55
CA THR A 166 8.02 -0.64 -1.20
C THR A 166 6.86 -1.56 -0.86
N GLY A 167 7.01 -2.88 -1.09
CA GLY A 167 5.96 -3.86 -0.81
C GLY A 167 5.55 -3.89 0.66
N SER A 168 6.52 -3.90 1.57
CA SER A 168 6.29 -3.84 3.03
C SER A 168 5.58 -2.56 3.46
N SER A 169 5.90 -1.42 2.83
CA SER A 169 5.24 -0.15 3.12
C SER A 169 3.78 -0.14 2.66
N SER A 170 3.49 -0.76 1.51
CA SER A 170 2.10 -0.97 1.09
C SER A 170 1.35 -1.91 2.04
N VAL A 171 1.96 -3.04 2.39
CA VAL A 171 1.35 -3.97 3.34
C VAL A 171 1.07 -3.29 4.68
N HIS A 172 1.97 -2.43 5.16
CA HIS A 172 1.71 -1.62 6.36
C HIS A 172 0.43 -0.78 6.22
N HIS A 173 0.23 -0.10 5.09
CA HIS A 173 -0.99 0.65 4.84
C HIS A 173 -2.24 -0.24 4.79
N ALA A 174 -2.14 -1.38 4.10
CA ALA A 174 -3.21 -2.36 4.01
C ALA A 174 -3.60 -2.93 5.38
N LEU A 175 -2.62 -3.24 6.25
CA LEU A 175 -2.87 -3.68 7.62
C LEU A 175 -3.55 -2.59 8.46
N CYS A 176 -3.17 -1.32 8.29
CA CYS A 176 -3.90 -0.21 8.93
C CYS A 176 -5.37 -0.13 8.46
N CYS A 177 -5.64 -0.35 7.17
CA CYS A 177 -7.01 -0.40 6.64
C CYS A 177 -7.78 -1.61 7.17
N ALA A 178 -7.15 -2.78 7.23
CA ALA A 178 -7.76 -3.98 7.81
C ALA A 178 -8.11 -3.80 9.29
N LEU A 179 -7.24 -3.17 10.07
CA LEU A 179 -7.52 -2.81 11.47
C LEU A 179 -8.65 -1.79 11.61
N ALA A 180 -8.76 -0.83 10.68
CA ALA A 180 -9.88 0.11 10.66
C ALA A 180 -11.21 -0.60 10.35
N ILE A 181 -11.22 -1.56 9.41
CA ILE A 181 -12.38 -2.42 9.15
C ILE A 181 -12.72 -3.24 10.40
N ALA A 182 -11.73 -3.86 11.04
CA ALA A 182 -11.92 -4.66 12.25
C ALA A 182 -12.53 -3.82 13.39
N GLU A 183 -12.06 -2.58 13.57
CA GLU A 183 -12.62 -1.64 14.55
C GLU A 183 -14.05 -1.24 14.21
N GLN A 184 -14.35 -0.94 12.94
CA GLN A 184 -15.71 -0.62 12.48
C GLN A 184 -16.69 -1.77 12.75
N ARG A 185 -16.21 -3.02 12.69
CA ARG A 185 -16.99 -4.24 12.97
C ARG A 185 -17.01 -4.63 14.45
N GLU A 186 -16.30 -3.91 15.30
CA GLU A 186 -16.09 -4.28 16.71
C GLU A 186 -15.47 -5.69 16.91
N GLU A 187 -14.60 -6.12 15.99
CA GLU A 187 -13.86 -7.39 16.05
C GLU A 187 -12.37 -7.13 16.36
N PRO A 188 -11.93 -7.18 17.64
CA PRO A 188 -10.55 -6.83 17.99
C PRO A 188 -9.52 -7.82 17.42
N GLN A 189 -8.46 -7.29 16.80
CA GLN A 189 -7.36 -8.08 16.21
C GLN A 189 -6.00 -7.73 16.85
N PRO A 190 -5.73 -8.16 18.10
CA PRO A 190 -4.51 -7.78 18.83
C PRO A 190 -3.22 -8.26 18.14
N ASP A 191 -3.25 -9.43 17.50
CA ASP A 191 -2.07 -9.97 16.80
C ASP A 191 -1.73 -9.14 15.56
N TRP A 192 -2.74 -8.62 14.85
CA TRP A 192 -2.56 -7.70 13.72
C TRP A 192 -1.99 -6.35 14.19
N GLU A 193 -2.42 -5.84 15.36
CA GLU A 193 -1.87 -4.62 15.96
C GLU A 193 -0.37 -4.77 16.29
N LEU A 194 0.04 -5.92 16.81
CA LEU A 194 1.45 -6.23 17.06
C LEU A 194 2.24 -6.35 15.76
N ALA A 195 1.69 -7.06 14.77
CA ALA A 195 2.32 -7.28 13.47
C ALA A 195 2.56 -5.96 12.71
N VAL A 196 1.56 -5.07 12.65
CA VAL A 196 1.71 -3.77 11.98
C VAL A 196 2.73 -2.89 12.72
N GLY A 197 2.78 -2.97 14.05
CA GLY A 197 3.78 -2.29 14.87
C GLY A 197 5.21 -2.76 14.59
N ALA A 198 5.41 -4.08 14.50
CA ALA A 198 6.70 -4.68 14.16
C ALA A 198 7.15 -4.31 12.74
N LEU A 199 6.23 -4.37 11.77
CA LEU A 199 6.49 -3.97 10.38
C LEU A 199 6.87 -2.49 10.27
N ARG A 200 6.12 -1.61 10.95
CA ARG A 200 6.43 -0.18 11.01
C ARG A 200 7.80 0.08 11.60
N HIS A 201 8.16 -0.63 12.67
CA HIS A 201 9.47 -0.52 13.28
C HIS A 201 10.58 -0.95 12.32
N ALA A 202 10.41 -2.08 11.62
CA ALA A 202 11.33 -2.56 10.60
C ALA A 202 11.56 -1.52 9.50
N ILE A 203 10.49 -0.98 8.91
CA ILE A 203 10.55 0.04 7.84
C ILE A 203 11.32 1.29 8.30
N ARG A 204 11.09 1.74 9.54
CA ARG A 204 11.69 2.99 10.05
C ARG A 204 13.13 2.84 10.51
N ARG A 205 13.46 1.72 11.15
CA ARG A 205 14.71 1.58 11.93
C ARG A 205 15.65 0.53 11.37
N HIS A 206 15.19 -0.30 10.45
CA HIS A 206 15.95 -1.43 9.93
C HIS A 206 15.93 -1.50 8.39
N PRO A 207 16.37 -0.44 7.67
CA PRO A 207 16.46 -0.46 6.21
C PRO A 207 17.33 -1.62 5.68
N GLU A 208 18.31 -2.09 6.46
CA GLU A 208 19.19 -3.21 6.12
C GLU A 208 18.48 -4.56 5.99
N ARG A 209 17.22 -4.67 6.44
CA ARG A 209 16.41 -5.90 6.33
C ARG A 209 15.68 -6.02 5.00
N PHE A 210 15.71 -4.97 4.17
CA PHE A 210 15.06 -4.95 2.87
C PHE A 210 16.11 -5.03 1.76
N LEU A 211 15.72 -5.60 0.63
CA LEU A 211 16.58 -5.61 -0.55
C LEU A 211 16.89 -4.18 -1.00
N ASP A 212 18.18 -3.92 -1.27
CA ASP A 212 18.62 -2.66 -1.86
C ASP A 212 18.09 -2.55 -3.29
N LYS A 213 17.02 -1.76 -3.40
CA LYS A 213 16.36 -1.39 -4.65
C LYS A 213 16.36 0.13 -4.82
N ASP A 214 17.39 0.82 -4.31
CA ASP A 214 17.57 2.29 -4.41
C ASP A 214 17.60 2.82 -5.86
N ARG A 215 17.79 1.91 -6.83
CA ARG A 215 17.74 2.21 -8.27
C ARG A 215 16.33 2.35 -8.82
N TYR A 216 15.32 1.82 -8.12
CA TYR A 216 13.92 1.83 -8.52
C TYR A 216 13.18 2.98 -7.82
N SER A 217 12.27 3.61 -8.55
CA SER A 217 11.68 4.91 -8.21
C SER A 217 10.78 4.92 -6.97
N MET A 218 10.45 3.78 -6.36
CA MET A 218 9.37 3.67 -5.37
C MET A 218 9.85 3.70 -3.91
N ASP A 219 11.05 3.20 -3.62
CA ASP A 219 11.52 3.02 -2.24
C ASP A 219 11.70 4.33 -1.45
N TRP A 220 11.85 5.46 -2.14
CA TRP A 220 12.01 6.76 -1.47
C TRP A 220 10.69 7.30 -0.91
N TYR A 221 9.55 7.10 -1.58
CA TYR A 221 8.26 7.68 -1.16
C TYR A 221 7.30 6.68 -0.53
N TYR A 222 7.39 5.38 -0.82
CA TYR A 222 6.44 4.39 -0.28
C TYR A 222 6.40 4.30 1.25
N PRO A 223 7.51 4.42 1.99
CA PRO A 223 7.44 4.49 3.45
C PRO A 223 6.60 5.65 3.98
N VAL A 224 6.50 6.75 3.21
CA VAL A 224 5.64 7.91 3.52
C VAL A 224 4.21 7.66 3.06
N LEU A 225 4.03 7.21 1.81
CA LEU A 225 2.71 6.89 1.24
C LEU A 225 1.98 5.84 2.07
N GLY A 226 2.69 4.81 2.50
CA GLY A 226 2.17 3.72 3.31
C GLY A 226 1.94 4.09 4.78
N GLY A 227 2.28 5.31 5.21
CA GLY A 227 2.06 5.80 6.58
C GLY A 227 3.04 5.27 7.63
N ALA A 228 4.07 4.52 7.24
CA ALA A 228 5.10 4.06 8.17
C ALA A 228 5.93 5.25 8.70
N LEU A 229 6.24 6.21 7.81
CA LEU A 229 6.86 7.48 8.12
C LEU A 229 5.83 8.61 8.07
N THR A 230 5.80 9.43 9.11
CA THR A 230 4.90 10.59 9.23
C THR A 230 5.66 11.80 9.79
N GLY A 231 5.04 12.98 9.74
CA GLY A 231 5.58 14.20 10.35
C GLY A 231 6.90 14.70 9.72
N ALA A 232 7.83 15.17 10.57
CA ALA A 232 9.10 15.75 10.13
C ALA A 232 9.98 14.75 9.37
N GLU A 233 10.06 13.50 9.84
CA GLU A 233 10.86 12.44 9.21
C GLU A 233 10.37 12.11 7.80
N ALA A 234 9.05 12.08 7.60
CA ALA A 234 8.48 11.90 6.27
C ALA A 234 8.84 13.06 5.33
N LYS A 235 8.77 14.30 5.83
CA LYS A 235 9.12 15.48 5.05
C LYS A 235 10.60 15.48 4.64
N GLU A 236 11.49 15.18 5.58
CA GLU A 236 12.93 15.09 5.33
C GLU A 236 13.24 14.03 4.27
N ARG A 237 12.59 12.85 4.37
CA ARG A 237 12.74 11.79 3.38
C ARG A 237 12.27 12.20 1.99
N ILE A 238 11.10 12.83 1.89
CA ILE A 238 10.57 13.34 0.61
C ILE A 238 11.53 14.39 0.03
N ASP A 239 11.94 15.38 0.82
CA ASP A 239 12.83 16.45 0.36
C ASP A 239 14.19 15.89 -0.13
N ALA A 240 14.72 14.85 0.53
CA ALA A 240 15.95 14.17 0.14
C ALA A 240 15.80 13.31 -1.14
N GLY A 241 14.69 12.58 -1.26
CA GLY A 241 14.41 11.71 -2.42
C GLY A 241 13.92 12.46 -3.66
N TRP A 242 13.38 13.67 -3.49
CA TRP A 242 12.82 14.47 -4.57
C TRP A 242 13.89 14.88 -5.59
N GLY A 243 15.07 15.34 -5.14
CA GLY A 243 16.13 15.85 -6.03
C GLY A 243 16.71 14.81 -7.01
N PRO A 244 17.14 13.62 -6.56
CA PRO A 244 17.79 12.62 -7.42
C PRO A 244 16.87 11.92 -8.43
N LEU A 245 15.56 11.92 -8.19
CA LEU A 245 14.54 11.18 -8.95
C LEU A 245 13.50 12.08 -9.62
N SER A 246 13.74 13.41 -9.64
CA SER A 246 12.81 14.40 -10.18
C SER A 246 12.45 14.15 -11.65
N TRP A 247 11.22 13.67 -11.83
CA TRP A 247 10.24 13.96 -12.89
C TRP A 247 10.79 14.69 -14.14
N CYS A 248 10.91 13.96 -15.25
CA CYS A 248 10.99 14.58 -16.57
C CYS A 248 9.57 14.95 -17.03
N PRO A 249 9.28 16.23 -17.37
CA PRO A 249 8.01 16.59 -17.98
C PRO A 249 7.74 15.72 -19.21
N GLY A 250 6.67 14.93 -19.19
CA GLY A 250 6.23 14.06 -20.28
C GLY A 250 6.73 12.61 -20.28
N LEU A 251 7.57 12.16 -19.33
CA LEU A 251 8.16 10.79 -19.35
C LEU A 251 8.08 10.02 -18.01
N GLY A 252 7.45 10.57 -16.97
CA GLY A 252 7.40 9.93 -15.65
C GLY A 252 8.75 9.90 -14.92
N ALA A 253 8.85 9.09 -13.87
CA ALA A 253 10.04 9.00 -13.03
C ALA A 253 11.13 8.13 -13.70
N LEU A 254 12.05 8.76 -14.43
CA LEU A 254 13.29 8.15 -14.91
C LEU A 254 14.47 8.96 -14.39
N ARG A 255 15.47 8.29 -13.78
CA ARG A 255 16.77 8.92 -13.54
C ARG A 255 17.46 9.10 -14.89
N GLY A 256 17.90 10.32 -15.17
CA GLY A 256 18.70 10.64 -16.34
C GLY A 256 19.91 9.71 -16.45
N ALA A 257 19.92 8.88 -17.49
CA ALA A 257 21.10 8.14 -17.88
C ALA A 257 22.20 9.15 -18.25
N GLN A 258 23.25 9.21 -17.43
CA GLN A 258 24.54 9.71 -17.90
C GLN A 258 24.94 8.85 -19.11
N PRO A 259 25.37 9.44 -20.24
CA PRO A 259 25.67 8.66 -21.44
C PRO A 259 26.83 7.72 -21.14
N VAL A 260 26.56 6.41 -21.22
CA VAL A 260 27.59 5.38 -21.19
C VAL A 260 28.41 5.59 -22.46
N GLY A 261 29.67 5.97 -22.28
CA GLY A 261 30.64 6.09 -23.35
C GLY A 261 30.69 4.82 -24.20
N ASP A 262 30.52 5.04 -25.49
CA ASP A 262 30.62 4.13 -26.63
C ASP A 262 31.51 2.89 -26.38
N ARG A 263 30.91 1.75 -26.00
CA ARG A 263 31.57 0.45 -26.07
C ARG A 263 31.54 -0.04 -27.51
N ARG A 264 32.57 0.34 -28.26
CA ARG A 264 32.91 -0.26 -29.55
C ARG A 264 32.92 -1.78 -29.45
N ARG A 265 32.25 -2.41 -30.43
CA ARG A 265 32.30 -3.85 -30.76
C ARG A 265 33.74 -4.38 -30.66
N VAL A 266 33.96 -5.33 -29.75
CA VAL A 266 35.13 -6.22 -29.82
C VAL A 266 34.80 -7.30 -30.85
N GLY A 267 35.23 -7.05 -32.08
CA GLY A 267 35.28 -8.05 -33.15
C GLY A 267 36.41 -9.05 -32.89
N ARG A 268 36.15 -10.30 -33.29
CA ARG A 268 37.03 -11.47 -33.23
C ARG A 268 38.46 -11.17 -33.67
N THR A 269 39.41 -11.63 -32.87
CA THR A 269 40.84 -11.75 -33.17
C THR A 269 41.10 -12.79 -34.27
N ARG A 270 41.88 -12.40 -35.28
CA ARG A 270 42.91 -13.21 -35.96
C ARG A 270 43.98 -12.25 -36.54
N PRO A 271 45.23 -12.72 -36.71
CA PRO A 271 46.42 -11.90 -36.44
C PRO A 271 46.95 -11.12 -37.65
N ASP A 272 47.62 -10.00 -37.35
CA ASP A 272 48.39 -9.15 -38.28
C ASP A 272 49.61 -9.88 -38.87
N PRO A 273 50.15 -9.33 -39.97
CA PRO A 273 51.57 -9.01 -39.94
C PRO A 273 51.90 -7.58 -40.42
N VAL A 274 52.75 -6.93 -39.62
CA VAL A 274 53.91 -6.09 -39.99
C VAL A 274 53.64 -4.75 -40.70
N GLY A 275 54.11 -3.65 -40.06
CA GLY A 275 54.86 -2.61 -40.77
C GLY A 275 54.53 -1.15 -40.44
N GLY A 276 55.40 -0.52 -39.64
CA GLY A 276 55.98 0.81 -39.90
C GLY A 276 55.10 2.08 -39.82
N GLY A 277 55.60 3.09 -39.10
CA GLY A 277 55.25 4.49 -39.38
C GLY A 277 55.02 5.38 -38.17
N ARG A 278 56.04 6.15 -37.79
CA ARG A 278 55.97 7.30 -36.88
C ARG A 278 54.99 8.37 -37.43
N VAL A 279 54.36 9.16 -36.55
CA VAL A 279 54.34 10.65 -36.53
C VAL A 279 53.41 11.15 -35.39
N ARG A 280 53.96 11.96 -34.48
CA ARG A 280 53.27 12.98 -33.66
C ARG A 280 53.31 14.31 -34.44
N PRO A 281 52.46 15.36 -34.24
CA PRO A 281 52.14 15.91 -32.92
C PRO A 281 50.85 16.79 -32.77
N ARG A 282 50.73 17.34 -31.55
CA ARG A 282 50.18 18.66 -31.14
C ARG A 282 48.74 18.80 -30.62
N ALA A 283 48.69 19.59 -29.56
CA ALA A 283 47.60 19.91 -28.66
C ALA A 283 46.70 21.05 -29.15
N ARG A 284 45.50 21.14 -28.58
CA ARG A 284 44.84 22.40 -28.17
C ARG A 284 43.80 22.11 -27.07
N ARG A 285 44.00 22.75 -25.92
CA ARG A 285 42.99 22.93 -24.85
C ARG A 285 42.11 24.13 -25.22
N ALA A 286 40.82 24.06 -24.92
CA ALA A 286 39.94 25.23 -24.83
C ALA A 286 39.12 25.12 -23.53
N GLN A 287 39.27 26.13 -22.67
CA GLN A 287 38.42 26.43 -21.53
C GLN A 287 37.30 27.37 -21.99
N VAL A 288 36.10 27.25 -21.41
CA VAL A 288 35.03 28.26 -21.52
C VAL A 288 34.43 28.50 -20.13
N HIS A 289 34.38 29.78 -19.73
CA HIS A 289 33.76 30.33 -18.52
C HIS A 289 32.26 30.63 -18.72
N PRO A 290 31.43 30.65 -17.66
CA PRO A 290 30.01 31.03 -17.73
C PRO A 290 29.76 32.52 -17.39
N ALA A 291 28.61 33.05 -17.83
CA ALA A 291 28.13 34.42 -17.59
C ALA A 291 26.68 34.42 -16.99
N PRO A 292 26.21 35.53 -16.36
CA PRO A 292 25.50 35.47 -15.08
C PRO A 292 23.97 35.72 -15.09
N ALA A 293 23.37 35.46 -13.92
CA ALA A 293 21.95 35.58 -13.59
C ALA A 293 21.46 37.02 -13.33
N ARG A 294 20.15 37.26 -13.55
CA ARG A 294 19.42 38.47 -13.13
C ARG A 294 18.36 38.15 -12.08
N SER A 295 18.26 39.07 -11.12
CA SER A 295 17.39 39.11 -9.94
C SER A 295 16.08 39.88 -10.20
N GLY A 296 14.99 39.50 -9.53
CA GLY A 296 13.76 40.27 -9.42
C GLY A 296 12.63 39.47 -8.75
N ASP A 297 12.00 40.09 -7.73
CA ASP A 297 10.74 39.72 -7.05
C ASP A 297 10.71 38.57 -6.02
N ARG A 298 10.87 38.93 -4.74
CA ARG A 298 10.75 38.00 -3.59
C ARG A 298 9.95 38.40 -2.32
N PRO A 299 9.18 39.51 -2.15
CA PRO A 299 8.54 39.73 -0.84
C PRO A 299 7.10 39.22 -0.65
N VAL A 300 6.35 38.84 -1.70
CA VAL A 300 4.89 38.58 -1.55
C VAL A 300 4.55 37.10 -1.27
N LEU A 301 5.46 36.16 -1.53
CA LEU A 301 5.21 34.72 -1.40
C LEU A 301 5.41 34.18 0.04
N ASP A 302 6.11 34.90 0.91
CA ASP A 302 6.41 34.41 2.27
C ASP A 302 5.25 34.61 3.25
N GLY A 303 4.39 35.62 3.05
CA GLY A 303 3.19 35.85 3.88
C GLY A 303 2.09 34.80 3.71
N LEU A 304 1.90 34.28 2.49
CA LEU A 304 0.93 33.22 2.18
C LEU A 304 1.40 31.82 2.62
N ARG A 305 2.72 31.61 2.70
CA ARG A 305 3.35 30.37 3.20
C ARG A 305 3.20 30.20 4.71
N LEU A 306 3.21 31.29 5.47
CA LEU A 306 3.09 31.26 6.93
C LEU A 306 1.65 30.98 7.41
N ARG A 307 0.62 31.47 6.71
CA ARG A 307 -0.80 31.17 7.05
C ARG A 307 -1.19 29.72 6.71
N ARG A 308 -0.73 29.17 5.57
CA ARG A 308 -0.99 27.75 5.21
C ARG A 308 -0.25 26.73 6.09
N ARG A 309 0.87 27.11 6.73
CA ARG A 309 1.60 26.24 7.68
C ARG A 309 0.85 26.03 9.00
N ARG A 310 0.04 26.98 9.45
CA ARG A 310 -0.77 26.83 10.67
C ARG A 310 -1.99 25.93 10.45
N ASP A 311 -2.62 26.00 9.28
CA ASP A 311 -3.80 25.20 8.97
C ASP A 311 -3.50 23.73 8.64
N MET A 312 -2.30 23.41 8.12
CA MET A 312 -1.88 22.01 7.90
C MET A 312 -1.37 21.32 9.17
N ALA A 313 -0.73 22.03 10.09
CA ALA A 313 -0.33 21.47 11.39
C ALA A 313 -1.55 21.00 12.19
N ALA A 314 -2.65 21.77 12.16
CA ALA A 314 -3.90 21.41 12.84
C ALA A 314 -4.63 20.18 12.25
N ARG A 315 -4.30 19.75 11.02
CA ARG A 315 -4.93 18.59 10.34
C ARG A 315 -4.14 17.29 10.51
N ALA A 316 -2.82 17.36 10.70
CA ALA A 316 -1.96 16.20 10.95
C ALA A 316 -2.12 15.63 12.37
N ASP A 317 -2.42 16.49 13.36
CA ASP A 317 -2.64 16.07 14.76
C ASP A 317 -3.95 15.26 14.97
N HIS A 318 -4.84 15.21 13.97
CA HIS A 318 -6.17 14.60 14.10
C HIS A 318 -6.18 13.07 13.96
N VAL A 319 -5.16 12.47 13.34
CA VAL A 319 -5.04 11.01 13.18
C VAL A 319 -4.32 10.39 14.38
N ASP A 320 -3.22 10.99 14.83
CA ASP A 320 -2.52 10.58 16.07
C ASP A 320 -3.37 10.82 17.33
N GLY A 321 -4.19 11.88 17.33
CA GLY A 321 -5.11 12.21 18.43
C GLY A 321 -6.22 11.17 18.65
N ARG A 322 -6.69 10.49 17.60
CA ARG A 322 -7.72 9.42 17.74
C ARG A 322 -7.15 8.17 18.40
N PHE A 323 -5.92 7.79 18.09
CA PHE A 323 -5.22 6.68 18.74
C PHE A 323 -4.93 6.97 20.23
N ALA A 324 -4.58 8.21 20.60
CA ALA A 324 -4.36 8.61 21.98
C ALA A 324 -5.68 8.73 22.79
N ALA A 325 -6.74 9.30 22.21
CA ALA A 325 -8.05 9.43 22.85
C ALA A 325 -8.74 8.07 23.06
N ALA A 326 -8.56 7.11 22.13
CA ALA A 326 -9.07 5.75 22.26
C ALA A 326 -8.43 4.98 23.42
N ARG A 327 -7.11 5.13 23.65
CA ARG A 327 -6.42 4.57 24.83
C ARG A 327 -6.95 5.17 26.15
N GLY A 328 -7.22 6.48 26.16
CA GLY A 328 -7.81 7.17 27.32
C GLY A 328 -9.26 6.73 27.61
N GLY A 329 -10.06 6.48 26.57
CA GLY A 329 -11.44 5.99 26.67
C GLY A 329 -11.52 4.55 27.20
N ARG A 330 -10.66 3.65 26.71
CA ARG A 330 -10.57 2.25 27.19
C ARG A 330 -10.12 2.18 28.66
N ALA A 331 -9.16 3.00 29.09
CA ALA A 331 -8.70 3.05 30.49
C ALA A 331 -9.79 3.55 31.46
N ARG A 332 -10.63 4.51 31.04
CA ARG A 332 -11.74 5.03 31.87
C ARG A 332 -12.90 4.02 31.97
N ARG A 333 -13.25 3.32 30.88
CA ARG A 333 -14.30 2.28 30.91
C ARG A 333 -13.89 1.04 31.70
N ALA A 334 -12.62 0.62 31.63
CA ALA A 334 -12.09 -0.46 32.45
C ALA A 334 -12.10 -0.13 33.95
N ARG A 335 -11.78 1.11 34.34
CA ARG A 335 -11.89 1.58 35.74
C ARG A 335 -13.34 1.64 36.24
N ALA A 336 -14.27 2.07 35.40
CA ALA A 336 -15.70 2.09 35.76
C ALA A 336 -16.25 0.66 35.97
N HIS A 337 -15.81 -0.30 35.15
CA HIS A 337 -16.24 -1.69 35.27
C HIS A 337 -15.70 -2.38 36.55
N LEU A 338 -14.46 -2.06 36.95
CA LEU A 338 -13.84 -2.54 38.19
C LEU A 338 -14.46 -1.92 39.46
N HIS A 339 -14.94 -0.67 39.39
CA HIS A 339 -15.68 -0.06 40.50
C HIS A 339 -17.12 -0.57 40.62
N GLY A 340 -17.79 -0.90 39.51
CA GLY A 340 -19.15 -1.47 39.52
C GLY A 340 -19.22 -2.91 40.08
N LEU A 341 -18.13 -3.67 40.02
CA LEU A 341 -18.05 -5.03 40.55
C LEU A 341 -17.81 -5.11 42.07
N ARG A 342 -17.47 -3.98 42.73
CA ARG A 342 -17.29 -3.92 44.20
C ARG A 342 -18.56 -3.61 45.00
N GLY A 343 -19.72 -3.47 44.34
CA GLY A 343 -20.97 -3.01 44.96
C GLY A 343 -22.12 -4.02 45.07
N ARG A 344 -21.91 -5.32 44.80
CA ARG A 344 -22.99 -6.32 44.87
C ARG A 344 -22.88 -7.21 46.13
N PRO A 345 -23.91 -7.30 46.98
CA PRO A 345 -23.91 -8.20 48.12
C PRO A 345 -24.07 -9.65 47.66
N ALA A 346 -23.34 -10.55 48.32
CA ALA A 346 -23.31 -11.98 48.02
C ALA A 346 -24.63 -12.66 48.41
N ALA A 347 -25.25 -13.36 47.45
CA ALA A 347 -26.36 -14.27 47.71
C ALA A 347 -25.82 -15.68 48.05
N ALA A 348 -26.39 -16.27 49.10
CA ALA A 348 -25.97 -17.53 49.71
C ALA A 348 -26.19 -18.76 48.80
N ARG A 349 -25.25 -19.71 48.87
CA ARG A 349 -25.32 -21.05 48.24
C ARG A 349 -26.07 -22.03 49.16
N PRO A 350 -26.90 -22.95 48.65
CA PRO A 350 -27.30 -24.14 49.40
C PRO A 350 -26.30 -25.30 49.18
N GLY A 351 -26.09 -26.08 50.24
CA GLY A 351 -25.14 -27.20 50.32
C GLY A 351 -25.62 -28.53 49.71
N PRO A 352 -24.79 -29.58 49.77
CA PRO A 352 -24.94 -30.80 48.96
C PRO A 352 -25.78 -31.89 49.65
N GLY A 353 -26.63 -32.57 48.87
CA GLY A 353 -27.48 -33.67 49.32
C GLY A 353 -27.40 -34.91 48.42
N LEU A 354 -27.03 -36.02 49.06
CA LEU A 354 -26.81 -37.41 48.66
C LEU A 354 -27.72 -38.10 47.59
N LEU A 355 -27.06 -38.96 46.79
CA LEU A 355 -27.38 -40.37 46.40
C LEU A 355 -28.80 -40.76 45.91
N ARG A 356 -28.91 -41.30 44.68
CA ARG A 356 -29.19 -42.75 44.43
C ARG A 356 -29.14 -43.18 42.96
N ARG A 357 -28.88 -44.48 42.81
CA ARG A 357 -28.65 -45.33 41.63
C ARG A 357 -29.87 -45.50 40.71
N GLY A 358 -29.62 -45.82 39.43
CA GLY A 358 -30.57 -46.53 38.55
C GLY A 358 -30.14 -46.53 37.09
N ARG A 359 -29.90 -47.72 36.53
CA ARG A 359 -29.41 -48.01 35.16
C ARG A 359 -30.60 -48.08 34.14
N PRO A 360 -30.41 -48.41 32.85
CA PRO A 360 -31.01 -47.70 31.70
C PRO A 360 -32.15 -48.47 30.99
N ALA A 361 -32.82 -47.82 30.04
CA ALA A 361 -33.48 -48.51 28.91
C ALA A 361 -33.61 -47.57 27.69
N ALA A 362 -33.35 -48.15 26.52
CA ALA A 362 -33.48 -47.57 25.20
C ALA A 362 -34.95 -47.43 24.76
N VAL A 363 -35.20 -46.49 23.84
CA VAL A 363 -35.88 -46.68 22.54
C VAL A 363 -35.25 -45.71 21.55
#